data_AF-A0A2A4S779-F1
#
_entry.id   AF-A0A2A4S779-F1
#
_cell.length_a   1.000
_cell.length_b   1.000
_cell.length_c   1.000
_cell.angle_alpha   90.00
_cell.angle_beta   90.00
_cell.angle_gamma   90.00
#
_symmetry.space_group_name_H-M   'P 1'
#
loop_
_entity.id
_entity.type
_entity.pdbx_description
1 polymer ?
#
loop_
_entity_poly.entity_id
_entity_poly.type
_entity_poly.pdbx_seq_one_letter_code
_entity_poly.pdbx_strand_id
1 'polypeptide(L)'
;MAILSFLVQLFGATMLLLFAVRMVRTGIERAFGAGFRRIVTQKAGALRSSATGLGLALILQSSAAVALLVAGLAGAGELSFAVGLAVILGADLGS
;
A
#
# COMPACT_ATOMS: atom_id res chain seq x y z
N MET A 1 -12.95 4.97 39.93
CA MET A 1 -12.14 5.83 39.03
C MET A 1 -11.27 5.02 38.05
N ALA A 2 -10.55 3.99 38.49
CA ALA A 2 -9.68 3.17 37.63
C ALA A 2 -10.37 2.52 36.40
N ILE A 3 -11.59 2.01 36.56
CA ILE A 3 -12.36 1.41 35.45
C ILE A 3 -12.70 2.45 34.39
N LEU A 4 -13.07 3.67 34.81
CA LEU A 4 -13.43 4.74 33.89
C LEU A 4 -12.22 5.18 33.06
N SER A 5 -11.05 5.34 33.70
CA SER A 5 -9.81 5.66 32.99
C SER A 5 -9.36 4.55 32.05
N PHE A 6 -9.55 3.27 32.43
CA PHE A 6 -9.21 2.14 31.57
C PHE A 6 -10.08 2.11 30.31
N LEU A 7 -11.40 2.31 30.45
CA LEU A 7 -12.31 2.36 29.30
C LEU A 7 -11.98 3.54 28.37
N VAL A 8 -11.66 4.71 28.92
CA VAL A 8 -11.25 5.88 28.13
C VAL A 8 -9.96 5.60 27.37
N GLN A 9 -8.95 4.98 27.99
CA GLN A 9 -7.70 4.61 27.31
C GLN A 9 -7.92 3.56 26.23
N LEU A 10 -8.76 2.55 26.48
CA LEU A 10 -9.08 1.51 25.49
C LEU A 10 -9.80 2.08 24.27
N PHE A 11 -10.82 2.91 24.49
CA PHE A 11 -11.53 3.60 23.40
C PHE A 11 -10.63 4.59 22.67
N GLY A 12 -9.78 5.33 23.40
CA GLY A 12 -8.82 6.25 22.81
C GLY A 12 -7.81 5.53 21.91
N ALA A 13 -7.21 4.43 22.40
CA ALA A 13 -6.25 3.63 21.65
C ALA A 13 -6.89 3.01 20.39
N THR A 14 -8.08 2.42 20.51
CA THR A 14 -8.78 1.83 19.37
C THR A 14 -9.22 2.88 18.35
N MET A 15 -9.73 4.03 18.78
CA MET A 15 -10.07 5.14 17.88
C MET A 15 -8.84 5.69 17.17
N LEU A 16 -7.71 5.87 17.86
CA LEU A 16 -6.46 6.30 17.25
C LEU A 16 -5.94 5.28 16.23
N LEU A 17 -6.05 3.98 16.53
CA LEU A 17 -5.66 2.92 15.61
C LEU A 17 -6.53 2.93 14.34
N LEU A 18 -7.86 2.99 14.50
CA LEU A 18 -8.78 3.09 13.36
C LEU A 18 -8.56 4.37 12.55
N PHE A 19 -8.28 5.49 13.23
CA PHE A 19 -7.97 6.76 12.58
C PHE A 19 -6.66 6.70 11.79
N ALA A 20 -5.60 6.11 12.36
CA ALA A 20 -4.33 5.91 11.68
C ALA A 20 -4.49 5.02 10.44
N VAL A 21 -5.23 3.91 10.56
CA VAL A 21 -5.54 3.02 9.42
C VAL A 21 -6.31 3.77 8.33
N ARG A 22 -7.31 4.58 8.70
CA ARG A 22 -8.05 5.42 7.75
C ARG A 22 -7.15 6.46 7.08
N MET A 23 -6.24 7.09 7.84
CA MET A 23 -5.29 8.07 7.33
C MET A 23 -4.30 7.43 6.34
N VAL A 24 -3.81 6.22 6.62
CA VAL A 24 -2.97 5.46 5.70
C VAL A 24 -3.74 5.10 4.43
N ARG A 25 -4.97 4.60 4.55
CA ARG A 25 -5.81 4.27 3.38
C ARG A 25 -6.05 5.49 2.49
N THR A 26 -6.48 6.60 3.08
CA THR A 26 -6.74 7.86 2.34
C THR A 26 -5.46 8.55 1.85
N GLY A 27 -4.36 8.43 2.58
CA GLY A 27 -3.04 8.91 2.18
C GLY A 27 -2.50 8.13 0.98
N ILE A 28 -2.65 6.81 0.97
CA ILE A 28 -2.30 5.96 -0.17
C ILE A 28 -3.18 6.30 -1.38
N GLU A 29 -4.50 6.43 -1.19
CA GLU A 29 -5.43 6.84 -2.26
C GLU A 29 -5.03 8.19 -2.89
N ARG A 30 -4.64 9.18 -2.07
CA ARG A 30 -4.24 10.51 -2.55
C ARG A 30 -2.83 10.56 -3.15
N ALA A 31 -1.86 9.87 -2.54
CA ALA A 31 -0.46 9.91 -2.98
C ALA A 31 -0.22 9.03 -4.22
N PHE A 32 -0.98 7.94 -4.38
CA PHE A 32 -0.74 6.94 -5.44
C PHE A 32 -1.85 6.90 -6.51
N GLY A 33 -2.97 7.59 -6.30
CA GLY A 33 -4.17 7.48 -7.14
C GLY A 33 -4.00 7.89 -8.62
N ALA A 34 -3.15 8.87 -8.94
CA ALA A 34 -3.05 9.38 -10.32
C ALA A 34 -1.83 8.85 -11.10
N GLY A 35 -0.64 8.90 -10.49
CA GLY A 35 0.62 8.53 -11.16
C GLY A 35 0.89 7.03 -11.20
N PHE A 36 0.74 6.35 -10.06
CA PHE A 36 0.99 4.91 -9.94
C PHE A 36 -0.07 4.09 -10.68
N ARG A 37 -1.34 4.48 -10.56
CA ARG A 37 -2.45 3.90 -11.34
C ARG A 37 -2.16 3.94 -12.85
N ARG A 38 -1.68 5.08 -13.38
CA ARG A 38 -1.39 5.18 -14.82
C ARG A 38 -0.24 4.27 -15.27
N ILE A 39 0.71 3.97 -14.40
CA ILE A 39 1.89 3.15 -14.71
C ILE A 39 1.57 1.67 -14.58
N VAL A 40 0.81 1.26 -13.56
CA VAL A 40 0.57 -0.16 -13.23
C VAL A 40 -0.73 -0.69 -13.86
N THR A 41 -1.72 0.17 -14.15
CA THR A 41 -2.97 -0.25 -14.83
C THR A 41 -2.83 -0.34 -16.35
N GLN A 42 -1.67 0.01 -16.93
CA GLN A 42 -1.40 -0.33 -18.33
C GLN A 42 -1.30 -1.85 -18.47
N LYS A 43 -2.01 -2.43 -19.46
CA LYS A 43 -1.88 -3.85 -19.83
C LYS A 43 -0.43 -4.12 -20.21
N ALA A 44 0.34 -4.57 -19.23
CA ALA A 44 1.75 -4.89 -19.33
C ALA A 44 1.91 -6.36 -18.93
N GLY A 45 2.71 -7.11 -19.70
CA GLY A 45 3.03 -8.49 -19.34
C GLY A 45 3.75 -8.56 -17.99
N ALA A 46 3.75 -9.73 -17.35
CA ALA A 46 4.31 -9.93 -16.01
C ALA A 46 5.76 -9.41 -15.85
N LEU A 47 6.60 -9.55 -16.88
CA LEU A 47 7.97 -9.01 -16.88
C LEU A 47 8.03 -7.49 -16.73
N ARG A 48 7.14 -6.78 -17.44
CA ARG A 48 7.14 -5.31 -17.43
C ARG A 48 6.54 -4.78 -16.12
N SER A 49 5.56 -5.48 -15.56
CA SER A 49 5.02 -5.21 -14.22
C SER A 49 6.07 -5.40 -13.13
N SER A 50 6.91 -6.44 -13.23
CA SER A 50 8.05 -6.66 -12.34
C SER A 50 9.11 -5.55 -12.50
N ALA A 51 9.47 -5.17 -13.72
CA ALA A 51 10.40 -4.06 -13.93
C ALA A 51 9.90 -2.73 -13.33
N THR A 52 8.59 -2.45 -13.38
CA THR A 52 8.01 -1.30 -12.67
C THR A 52 8.12 -1.41 -11.16
N GLY A 53 7.90 -2.60 -10.60
CA GLY A 53 8.08 -2.85 -9.16
C GLY A 53 9.52 -2.61 -8.71
N LEU A 54 10.48 -3.06 -9.51
CA LEU A 54 11.91 -2.87 -9.28
C LEU A 54 12.29 -1.38 -9.32
N GLY A 55 11.84 -0.65 -10.34
CA GLY A 55 12.05 0.80 -10.43
C GLY A 55 11.42 1.57 -9.27
N LEU A 56 10.24 1.15 -8.81
CA LEU A 56 9.58 1.73 -7.65
C LEU A 56 10.31 1.43 -6.34
N ALA A 57 10.82 0.21 -6.16
CA ALA A 57 11.61 -0.14 -4.97
C ALA A 57 12.92 0.64 -4.90
N LEU A 58 13.58 0.86 -6.05
CA LEU A 58 14.77 1.72 -6.13
C LEU A 58 14.45 3.18 -5.78
N ILE A 59 13.31 3.72 -6.23
CA ILE A 59 12.91 5.10 -5.93
C ILE A 59 12.50 5.27 -4.46
N LEU A 60 11.71 4.34 -3.93
CA LEU A 60 11.25 4.39 -2.53
C LEU A 60 12.29 3.85 -1.54
N GLN A 61 13.34 3.19 -2.03
CA GLN A 61 14.37 2.51 -1.23
C GLN A 61 13.81 1.47 -0.24
N SER A 62 12.60 0.97 -0.49
CA SER A 62 11.88 0.07 0.43
C SER A 62 10.88 -0.81 -0.32
N SER A 63 11.15 -2.11 -0.37
CA SER A 63 10.24 -3.12 -0.95
C SER A 63 8.93 -3.24 -0.15
N ALA A 64 8.99 -3.06 1.18
CA ALA A 64 7.80 -3.05 2.05
C ALA A 64 6.85 -1.90 1.74
N ALA A 65 7.39 -0.70 1.45
CA ALA A 65 6.58 0.42 1.02
C ALA A 65 5.86 0.09 -0.30
N VAL A 66 6.58 -0.44 -1.30
CA VAL A 66 5.96 -0.86 -2.58
C VAL A 66 4.88 -1.93 -2.39
N ALA A 67 5.09 -2.90 -1.50
CA ALA A 67 4.10 -3.93 -1.19
C ALA A 67 2.82 -3.34 -0.56
N LEU A 68 2.94 -2.40 0.36
CA LEU A 68 1.80 -1.69 0.96
C LEU A 68 0.99 -0.92 -0.09
N LEU A 69 1.67 -0.34 -1.09
CA LEU A 69 1.03 0.37 -2.19
C LEU A 69 0.28 -0.57 -3.11
N VAL A 70 0.94 -1.64 -3.55
CA VAL A 70 0.31 -2.66 -4.40
C VAL A 70 -0.89 -3.30 -3.69
N ALA A 71 -0.77 -3.60 -2.39
CA ALA A 71 -1.87 -4.12 -1.58
C ALA A 71 -3.04 -3.13 -1.47
N GLY A 72 -2.74 -1.83 -1.33
CA GLY A 72 -3.74 -0.76 -1.34
C GLY A 72 -4.52 -0.67 -2.66
N LEU A 73 -3.83 -0.76 -3.80
CA LEU A 73 -4.49 -0.77 -5.12
C LEU A 73 -5.26 -2.06 -5.40
N ALA A 74 -4.75 -3.21 -4.95
CA ALA A 74 -5.45 -4.49 -5.06
C ALA A 74 -6.73 -4.50 -4.20
N GLY A 75 -6.67 -3.97 -2.97
CA GLY A 75 -7.83 -3.83 -2.08
C GLY A 75 -8.89 -2.84 -2.58
N ALA A 76 -8.51 -1.89 -3.43
CA ALA A 76 -9.44 -1.00 -4.12
C ALA A 76 -10.06 -1.62 -5.40
N GLY A 77 -9.63 -2.81 -5.81
CA GLY A 77 -10.09 -3.48 -7.03
C GLY A 77 -9.48 -2.94 -8.32
N GLU A 78 -8.54 -2.00 -8.24
CA GLU A 78 -7.90 -1.35 -9.39
C GLU A 78 -6.76 -2.19 -10.00
N LEU A 79 -6.34 -3.26 -9.30
CA LEU A 79 -5.24 -4.12 -9.70
C LEU A 79 -5.61 -5.60 -9.66
N SER A 80 -5.30 -6.33 -10.74
CA SER A 80 -5.41 -7.79 -10.75
C SER A 80 -4.34 -8.42 -9.87
N PHE A 81 -4.68 -9.50 -9.17
CA PHE A 81 -3.76 -10.27 -8.33
C PHE A 81 -2.46 -10.64 -9.06
N ALA A 82 -2.55 -11.09 -10.31
CA ALA A 82 -1.38 -11.48 -11.10
C ALA A 82 -0.41 -10.31 -11.36
N VAL A 83 -0.95 -9.11 -11.60
CA VAL A 83 -0.14 -7.89 -11.81
C VAL A 83 0.49 -7.45 -10.48
N GLY A 84 -0.28 -7.46 -9.39
CA GLY A 84 0.24 -7.12 -8.07
C GLY A 84 1.37 -8.03 -7.63
N LEU A 85 1.24 -9.34 -7.84
CA LEU A 85 2.25 -10.32 -7.50
C LEU A 85 3.54 -10.12 -8.33
N ALA A 86 3.42 -9.80 -9.62
CA ALA A 86 4.56 -9.47 -10.47
C ALA A 86 5.28 -8.19 -10.01
N VAL A 87 4.55 -7.15 -9.62
CA VAL A 87 5.13 -5.90 -9.10
C VAL A 87 5.86 -6.14 -7.77
N ILE A 88 5.29 -6.91 -6.86
CA ILE A 88 5.94 -7.24 -5.57
C ILE A 88 7.22 -8.04 -5.80
N LEU A 89 7.20 -9.03 -6.69
CA LEU A 89 8.40 -9.79 -7.09
C LEU A 89 9.51 -8.87 -7.63
N GLY A 90 9.14 -7.89 -8.46
CA GLY A 90 10.10 -6.90 -8.95
C GLY A 90 10.62 -5.97 -7.87
N ALA A 91 9.75 -5.56 -6.95
CA ALA A 91 10.13 -4.69 -5.84
C ALA A 91 11.11 -5.35 -4.88
N ASP A 92 10.98 -6.66 -4.65
CA ASP A 92 11.90 -7.44 -3.81
C ASP A 92 13.29 -7.58 -4.44
N LEU A 93 13.37 -7.57 -5.78
CA LEU A 93 14.64 -7.56 -6.53
C LEU A 93 15.30 -6.17 -6.56
N GLY A 94 14.58 -5.10 -6.20
CA GLY A 94 15.04 -3.71 -6.25
C GLY A 94 15.49 -3.12 -4.92
N SER A 95 15.38 -3.86 -3.81
CA SER A 95 15.94 -3.49 -2.50
C SER A 95 17.30 -4.13 -2.28
#